data_AF-A0A7S2FY64-F1
#
_entry.id   AF-A0A7S2FY64-F1
#
_cell.length_a   1.000
_cell.length_b   1.000
_cell.length_c   1.000
_cell.angle_alpha   90.00
_cell.angle_beta   90.00
_cell.angle_gamma   90.00
#
_symmetry.space_group_name_H-M   'P 1'
#
loop_
_entity.id
_entity.type
_entity.pdbx_description
1 polymer ?
#
loop_
_entity_poly.entity_id
_entity_poly.type
_entity_poly.pdbx_seq_one_letter_code
_entity_poly.pdbx_strand_id
1 'polypeptide(L)'
;MQPNIVTGVGSKPASNAGWLSFGLSPGVSSSDCMLTSVSNDMCSHVFLKPSPDFPGAYRFEAAFFPEHFLAFDPPTLAQMTKVVDRFSVIDFMVTDFNHRGQFQTLDEVLIPAVRNIGGDKFHVSLTAVCQDMNVRNYFQAAMGNRVWDFSDFEIYFHAHWETWDYDAKQAGLRLRGPEEAPALRAK
;
A
#
# COMPACT_ATOMS: atom_id res chain seq x y z
N MET A 1 29.77 12.17 -6.24
CA MET A 1 28.29 12.16 -6.23
C MET A 1 27.85 12.59 -4.83
N GLN A 2 27.11 13.69 -4.71
CA GLN A 2 26.54 14.10 -3.42
C GLN A 2 25.34 13.19 -3.12
N PRO A 3 25.15 12.73 -1.87
CA PRO A 3 23.94 12.01 -1.49
C PRO A 3 22.74 12.98 -1.58
N ASN A 4 21.71 12.59 -2.32
CA ASN A 4 20.44 13.30 -2.28
C ASN A 4 19.81 13.06 -0.90
N ILE A 5 19.84 14.09 -0.07
CA ILE A 5 19.07 14.10 1.17
C ILE A 5 17.61 14.29 0.78
N VAL A 6 16.76 13.30 1.04
CA VAL A 6 15.32 13.52 1.03
C VAL A 6 14.97 14.23 2.33
N THR A 7 15.09 15.56 2.33
CA THR A 7 14.55 16.37 3.42
C THR A 7 13.07 16.59 3.16
N GLY A 8 12.22 16.23 4.11
CA GLY A 8 10.79 16.54 4.10
C GLY A 8 10.48 18.03 4.34
N VAL A 9 11.27 18.95 3.79
CA VAL A 9 11.06 20.39 3.96
C VAL A 9 10.27 20.90 2.76
N GLY A 10 8.98 20.57 2.74
CA GLY A 10 8.02 21.06 1.76
C GLY A 10 6.67 21.25 2.44
N SER A 11 6.14 22.48 2.36
CA SER A 11 4.83 22.95 2.84
C SER A 11 3.87 21.86 3.30
N LYS A 12 3.48 21.91 4.58
CA LYS A 12 2.44 21.10 5.24
C LYS A 12 1.38 20.64 4.22
N PRO A 13 1.48 19.42 3.65
CA PRO A 13 0.41 18.92 2.82
C PRO A 13 -0.76 18.71 3.79
N ALA A 14 -1.91 19.27 3.46
CA ALA A 14 -3.17 19.06 4.18
C ALA A 14 -3.71 17.63 3.97
N SER A 15 -2.83 16.64 4.01
CA SER A 15 -3.14 15.23 3.95
C SER A 15 -2.77 14.62 5.30
N ASN A 16 -3.71 13.89 5.90
CA ASN A 16 -3.53 13.09 7.12
C ASN A 16 -2.55 11.90 6.92
N ALA A 17 -1.56 12.01 6.03
CA ALA A 17 -0.53 11.00 5.82
C ALA A 17 0.48 11.10 6.98
N GLY A 18 0.53 10.06 7.82
CA GLY A 18 1.56 9.93 8.84
C GLY A 18 2.96 9.88 8.21
N TRP A 19 3.95 10.43 8.90
CA TRP A 19 5.35 10.32 8.48
C TRP A 19 5.92 9.00 9.01
N LEU A 20 6.78 8.35 8.22
CA LEU A 20 7.54 7.19 8.70
C LEU A 20 8.46 7.66 9.83
N SER A 21 8.38 7.00 10.97
CA SER A 21 9.16 7.32 12.16
C SER A 21 9.63 6.07 12.88
N PHE A 22 10.71 6.17 13.65
CA PHE A 22 11.31 5.05 14.36
C PHE A 22 11.96 5.51 15.68
N GLY A 23 11.93 4.66 16.69
CA GLY A 23 12.40 4.95 18.06
C GLY A 23 13.87 4.59 18.32
N LEU A 24 14.77 4.84 17.37
CA LEU A 24 16.20 4.55 17.57
C LEU A 24 16.83 5.50 18.60
N SER A 25 17.78 4.96 19.37
CA SER A 25 18.61 5.71 20.32
C SER A 25 19.99 5.05 20.46
N PRO A 26 21.01 5.73 20.99
CA PRO A 26 22.35 5.15 21.12
C PRO A 26 22.32 3.83 21.90
N GLY A 27 22.87 2.77 21.31
CA GLY A 27 22.89 1.43 21.91
C GLY A 27 21.70 0.54 21.54
N VAL A 28 20.66 1.09 20.91
CA VAL A 28 19.55 0.30 20.34
C VAL A 28 19.93 -0.16 18.94
N SER A 29 19.75 -1.46 18.67
CA SER A 29 20.09 -2.08 17.37
C SER A 29 18.95 -2.10 16.36
N SER A 30 17.71 -2.00 16.83
CA SER A 30 16.52 -2.05 15.99
C SER A 30 15.34 -1.31 16.62
N SER A 31 14.43 -0.80 15.80
CA SER A 31 13.18 -0.20 16.24
C SER A 31 12.11 -0.30 15.16
N ASP A 32 10.90 -0.66 15.56
CA ASP A 32 9.74 -0.72 14.68
C ASP A 32 9.46 0.65 14.05
N CYS A 33 9.08 0.62 12.79
CA CYS A 33 8.62 1.79 12.07
C CYS A 33 7.15 2.06 12.37
N MET A 34 6.83 3.31 12.63
CA MET A 34 5.49 3.78 12.98
C MET A 34 5.08 4.95 12.08
N LEU A 35 3.80 5.01 11.73
CA LEU A 35 3.20 6.16 11.04
C LEU A 35 2.69 7.16 12.09
N THR A 36 3.52 8.13 12.47
CA THR A 36 3.18 9.10 13.53
C THR A 36 3.61 10.51 13.15
N SER A 37 3.05 11.52 13.82
CA SER A 37 3.61 12.87 13.76
C SER A 37 4.96 12.90 14.47
N VAL A 38 6.00 13.31 13.75
CA VAL A 38 7.36 13.29 14.29
C VAL A 38 7.67 14.62 14.98
N SER A 39 8.10 14.55 16.23
CA SER A 39 8.63 15.69 16.99
C SER A 39 10.16 15.74 17.00
N ASN A 40 10.82 14.64 16.62
CA ASN A 40 12.27 14.50 16.60
C ASN A 40 12.77 14.07 15.21
N ASP A 41 13.43 14.98 14.51
CA ASP A 41 13.96 14.75 13.16
C ASP A 41 14.95 13.57 13.09
N MET A 42 15.65 13.26 14.19
CA MET A 42 16.56 12.12 14.27
C MET A 42 15.89 10.77 13.98
N CYS A 43 14.59 10.70 14.27
CA CYS A 43 13.76 9.51 14.23
C CYS A 43 12.94 9.39 12.94
N SER A 44 13.23 10.20 11.91
CA SER A 44 12.46 10.19 10.66
C SER A 44 13.28 10.43 9.40
N HIS A 45 14.46 11.06 9.52
CA HIS A 45 15.30 11.34 8.36
C HIS A 45 16.01 10.07 7.89
N VAL A 46 15.90 9.80 6.58
CA VAL A 46 16.57 8.69 5.91
C VAL A 46 17.32 9.15 4.67
N PHE A 47 18.42 8.47 4.35
CA PHE A 47 19.15 8.60 3.10
C PHE A 47 18.86 7.41 2.19
N LEU A 48 18.80 7.65 0.88
CA LEU A 48 18.74 6.58 -0.10
C LEU A 48 20.18 6.20 -0.48
N LYS A 49 20.58 4.99 -0.13
CA LYS A 49 21.83 4.38 -0.57
C LYS A 49 21.52 3.43 -1.72
N PRO A 50 22.20 3.52 -2.88
CA PRO A 50 22.05 2.53 -3.94
C PRO A 50 22.31 1.12 -3.40
N SER A 51 21.49 0.16 -3.82
CA SER A 51 21.70 -1.25 -3.49
C SER A 51 23.02 -1.73 -4.11
N PRO A 52 23.88 -2.43 -3.36
CA PRO A 52 25.06 -3.07 -3.93
C PRO A 52 24.72 -4.32 -4.75
N ASP A 53 23.58 -4.95 -4.48
CA ASP A 53 23.22 -6.27 -5.01
C ASP A 53 22.18 -6.19 -6.14
N PHE A 54 21.31 -5.17 -6.13
CA PHE A 54 20.19 -5.04 -7.05
C PHE A 54 20.21 -3.69 -7.79
N PRO A 55 20.63 -3.65 -9.07
CA PRO A 55 20.64 -2.42 -9.85
C PRO A 55 19.27 -1.73 -9.90
N GLY A 56 19.24 -0.43 -9.58
CA GLY A 56 18.01 0.38 -9.55
C GLY A 56 17.21 0.30 -8.24
N ALA A 57 17.61 -0.55 -7.30
CA ALA A 57 17.07 -0.55 -5.95
C ALA A 57 17.90 0.33 -4.99
N TYR A 58 17.30 0.68 -3.87
CA TYR A 58 17.88 1.52 -2.82
C TYR A 58 17.62 0.92 -1.44
N ARG A 59 18.57 1.13 -0.53
CA ARG A 59 18.43 0.92 0.92
C ARG A 59 18.15 2.27 1.57
N PHE A 60 17.14 2.32 2.43
CA PHE A 60 16.85 3.52 3.22
C PHE A 60 17.62 3.43 4.54
N GLU A 61 18.62 4.29 4.74
CA GLU A 61 19.42 4.32 5.96
C GLU A 61 19.01 5.48 6.87
N ALA A 62 18.93 5.26 8.18
CA ALA A 62 18.68 6.33 9.15
C ALA A 62 19.82 7.37 9.12
N ALA A 63 19.47 8.65 8.98
CA ALA A 63 20.46 9.70 8.81
C ALA A 63 21.38 9.90 10.03
N PHE A 64 20.86 9.62 11.23
CA PHE A 64 21.54 9.82 12.50
C PHE A 64 22.00 8.51 13.16
N PHE A 65 21.68 7.37 12.56
CA PHE A 65 22.04 6.05 13.06
C PHE A 65 22.66 5.25 11.91
N PRO A 66 23.97 5.45 11.64
CA PRO A 66 24.65 4.76 10.56
C PRO A 66 24.46 3.25 10.62
N GLU A 67 24.40 2.62 9.45
CA GLU A 67 24.19 1.18 9.28
C GLU A 67 22.82 0.66 9.74
N HIS A 68 21.89 1.53 10.14
CA HIS A 68 20.50 1.14 10.41
C HIS A 68 19.68 1.35 9.14
N PHE A 69 19.18 0.26 8.58
CA PHE A 69 18.40 0.27 7.35
C PHE A 69 16.94 -0.06 7.61
N LEU A 70 16.05 0.47 6.78
CA LEU A 70 14.67 0.00 6.71
C LEU A 70 14.69 -1.46 6.24
N ALA A 71 14.14 -2.33 7.06
CA ALA A 71 13.92 -3.73 6.77
C ALA A 71 12.43 -4.03 6.86
N PHE A 72 11.93 -4.76 5.88
CA PHE A 72 10.58 -5.33 5.88
C PHE A 72 10.68 -6.84 6.04
N ASP A 73 10.13 -7.34 7.14
CA ASP A 73 9.92 -8.77 7.41
C ASP A 73 8.46 -9.11 7.07
N PRO A 74 8.21 -9.74 5.91
CA PRO A 74 6.86 -10.05 5.49
C PRO A 74 6.15 -10.96 6.51
N PRO A 75 4.83 -10.78 6.71
CA PRO A 75 3.96 -9.86 5.97
C PRO A 75 3.75 -8.49 6.62
N THR A 76 4.22 -8.25 7.84
CA THR A 76 3.69 -7.14 8.66
C THR A 76 4.72 -6.25 9.31
N LEU A 77 5.97 -6.68 9.45
CA LEU A 77 6.93 -5.97 10.27
C LEU A 77 7.81 -5.07 9.40
N ALA A 78 7.78 -3.76 9.64
CA ALA A 78 8.73 -2.81 9.10
C ALA A 78 9.54 -2.22 10.27
N GLN A 79 10.86 -2.26 10.19
CA GLN A 79 11.74 -1.82 11.26
C GLN A 79 12.99 -1.12 10.70
N MET A 80 13.53 -0.15 11.43
CA MET A 80 14.89 0.34 11.20
C MET A 80 15.85 -0.51 12.02
N THR A 81 16.76 -1.23 11.39
CA THR A 81 17.64 -2.19 12.08
C THR A 81 19.03 -2.22 11.49
N LYS A 82 20.03 -2.43 12.36
CA LYS A 82 21.40 -2.77 11.97
C LYS A 82 21.58 -4.26 11.68
N VAL A 83 20.72 -5.11 12.25
CA VAL A 83 20.75 -6.56 12.08
C VAL A 83 19.62 -6.95 11.15
N VAL A 84 19.99 -7.40 9.95
CA VAL A 84 19.05 -7.80 8.90
C VAL A 84 18.92 -9.32 8.95
N ASP A 85 17.71 -9.84 9.09
CA ASP A 85 17.46 -11.27 8.97
C ASP A 85 17.63 -11.71 7.50
N ARG A 86 18.01 -12.96 7.27
CA ARG A 86 18.19 -13.49 5.91
C ARG A 86 16.91 -13.45 5.06
N PHE A 87 15.75 -13.35 5.68
CA PHE A 87 14.45 -13.27 5.01
C PHE A 87 13.91 -11.82 4.91
N SER A 88 14.57 -10.86 5.56
CA SER A 88 14.19 -9.46 5.49
C SER A 88 14.46 -8.86 4.11
N VAL A 89 13.56 -8.02 3.64
CA VAL A 89 13.77 -7.18 2.45
C VAL A 89 14.32 -5.83 2.89
N ILE A 90 15.50 -5.47 2.40
CA ILE A 90 16.15 -4.17 2.68
C ILE A 90 16.41 -3.32 1.43
N ASP A 91 16.23 -3.92 0.25
CA ASP A 91 16.45 -3.29 -1.05
C ASP A 91 15.09 -3.03 -1.70
N PHE A 92 14.79 -1.77 -1.95
CA PHE A 92 13.49 -1.31 -2.44
C PHE A 92 13.63 -0.57 -3.76
N MET A 93 12.72 -0.82 -4.69
CA MET A 93 12.60 0.02 -5.88
C MET A 93 11.78 1.26 -5.56
N VAL A 94 12.33 2.44 -5.86
CA VAL A 94 11.61 3.70 -5.73
C VAL A 94 10.93 4.00 -7.05
N THR A 95 9.60 3.98 -7.04
CA THR A 95 8.79 4.27 -8.22
C THR A 95 8.18 5.67 -8.11
N ASP A 96 8.08 6.35 -9.24
CA ASP A 96 7.36 7.62 -9.32
C ASP A 96 5.88 7.38 -9.01
N PHE A 97 5.24 8.34 -8.35
CA PHE A 97 3.83 8.33 -8.00
C PHE A 97 2.93 8.10 -9.23
N ASN A 98 3.39 8.52 -10.42
CA ASN A 98 2.71 8.28 -11.68
C ASN A 98 2.55 6.78 -12.04
N HIS A 99 3.36 5.90 -11.45
CA HIS A 99 3.29 4.45 -11.64
C HIS A 99 2.56 3.72 -10.50
N ARG A 100 2.08 4.44 -9.48
CA ARG A 100 1.38 3.86 -8.31
C ARG A 100 0.24 2.94 -8.72
N GLY A 101 -0.50 3.30 -9.77
CA GLY A 101 -1.65 2.54 -10.26
C GLY A 101 -1.32 1.08 -10.61
N GLN A 102 -0.07 0.77 -10.99
CA GLN A 102 0.34 -0.60 -11.32
C GLN A 102 0.54 -1.49 -10.09
N PHE A 103 0.72 -0.90 -8.91
CA PHE A 103 0.96 -1.61 -7.66
C PHE A 103 -0.28 -1.66 -6.77
N GLN A 104 -1.39 -1.03 -7.17
CA GLN A 104 -2.64 -1.11 -6.42
C GLN A 104 -3.29 -2.48 -6.61
N THR A 105 -3.84 -3.03 -5.54
CA THR A 105 -4.71 -4.19 -5.66
C THR A 105 -6.07 -3.76 -6.19
N LEU A 106 -6.81 -4.71 -6.76
CA LEU A 106 -8.15 -4.41 -7.25
C LEU A 106 -9.09 -4.00 -6.10
N ASP A 107 -8.96 -4.61 -4.92
CA ASP A 107 -9.72 -4.25 -3.73
C ASP A 107 -9.42 -2.82 -3.24
N GLU A 108 -8.16 -2.38 -3.29
CA GLU A 108 -7.77 -1.00 -2.94
C GLU A 108 -8.46 0.06 -3.81
N VAL A 109 -8.87 -0.33 -5.02
CA VAL A 109 -9.55 0.54 -5.98
C VAL A 109 -11.07 0.38 -5.92
N LEU A 110 -11.58 -0.86 -5.87
CA LEU A 110 -13.01 -1.14 -5.90
C LEU A 110 -13.71 -0.84 -4.58
N ILE A 111 -13.12 -1.16 -3.42
CA ILE A 111 -13.75 -0.93 -2.11
C ILE A 111 -14.15 0.54 -1.93
N PRO A 112 -13.27 1.54 -2.11
CA PRO A 112 -13.66 2.94 -1.98
C PRO A 112 -14.69 3.35 -3.04
N ALA A 113 -14.53 2.92 -4.29
CA ALA A 113 -15.47 3.26 -5.37
C ALA A 113 -16.89 2.76 -5.07
N VAL A 114 -17.02 1.50 -4.66
CA VAL A 114 -18.30 0.86 -4.31
C VAL A 114 -18.91 1.52 -3.07
N ARG A 115 -18.11 1.78 -2.03
CA ARG A 115 -18.59 2.45 -0.81
C ARG A 115 -19.09 3.87 -1.10
N ASN A 116 -18.42 4.62 -1.97
CA ASN A 116 -18.80 5.99 -2.31
C ASN A 116 -20.18 6.08 -2.98
N ILE A 117 -20.63 5.02 -3.64
CA ILE A 117 -21.96 4.92 -4.25
C ILE A 117 -22.97 4.16 -3.38
N GLY A 118 -22.63 3.90 -2.11
CA GLY A 118 -23.50 3.26 -1.10
C GLY A 118 -23.53 1.73 -1.15
N GLY A 119 -22.54 1.13 -1.81
CA GLY A 119 -22.38 -0.32 -1.92
C GLY A 119 -22.04 -1.04 -0.61
N ASP A 120 -21.89 -0.32 0.50
CA ASP A 120 -21.82 -0.88 1.86
C ASP A 120 -23.20 -1.20 2.44
N LYS A 121 -24.28 -0.68 1.85
CA LYS A 121 -25.66 -0.82 2.35
C LYS A 121 -26.59 -1.52 1.36
N PHE A 122 -26.39 -1.29 0.07
CA PHE A 122 -27.24 -1.81 -0.99
C PHE A 122 -26.41 -2.31 -2.15
N HIS A 123 -26.98 -3.17 -2.98
CA HIS A 123 -26.33 -3.57 -4.23
C HIS A 123 -26.25 -2.38 -5.17
N VAL A 124 -25.08 -2.17 -5.76
CA VAL A 124 -24.81 -1.13 -6.75
C VAL A 124 -24.45 -1.76 -8.09
N SER A 125 -24.90 -1.16 -9.19
CA SER A 125 -24.62 -1.71 -10.53
C SER A 125 -23.12 -1.62 -10.85
N LEU A 126 -22.56 -2.66 -11.47
CA LEU A 126 -21.16 -2.64 -11.94
C LEU A 126 -20.89 -1.50 -12.92
N THR A 127 -21.87 -1.13 -13.74
CA THR A 127 -21.79 0.02 -14.64
C THR A 127 -21.49 1.32 -13.88
N ALA A 128 -22.12 1.53 -12.71
CA ALA A 128 -21.86 2.70 -11.87
C ALA A 128 -20.46 2.66 -11.25
N VAL A 129 -20.00 1.47 -10.81
CA VAL A 129 -18.63 1.28 -10.31
C VAL A 129 -17.60 1.62 -11.40
N CYS A 130 -17.84 1.18 -12.64
CA CYS A 130 -16.97 1.46 -13.79
C CYS A 130 -16.97 2.94 -14.24
N GLN A 131 -17.86 3.77 -13.70
CA GLN A 131 -17.84 5.22 -13.92
C GLN A 131 -16.90 5.96 -12.98
N ASP A 132 -16.46 5.33 -11.89
CA ASP A 132 -15.49 5.93 -10.96
C ASP A 132 -14.14 6.19 -11.66
N MET A 133 -13.59 7.38 -11.43
CA MET A 133 -12.35 7.83 -12.07
C MET A 133 -11.15 6.96 -11.68
N ASN A 134 -11.07 6.52 -10.41
CA ASN A 134 -9.94 5.71 -9.93
C ASN A 134 -10.00 4.31 -10.52
N VAL A 135 -11.20 3.74 -10.63
CA VAL A 135 -11.45 2.46 -11.30
C VAL A 135 -10.99 2.51 -12.76
N ARG A 136 -11.37 3.55 -13.49
CA ARG A 136 -10.94 3.76 -14.89
C ARG A 136 -9.43 3.93 -15.03
N ASN A 137 -8.84 4.75 -14.17
CA ASN A 137 -7.40 5.01 -14.18
C ASN A 137 -6.61 3.75 -13.87
N TYR A 138 -7.06 2.94 -12.91
CA TYR A 138 -6.46 1.66 -12.59
C TYR A 138 -6.42 0.74 -13.80
N PHE A 139 -7.54 0.57 -14.52
CA PHE A 139 -7.56 -0.29 -15.70
C PHE A 139 -6.72 0.23 -16.85
N GLN A 140 -6.80 1.54 -17.09
CA GLN A 140 -5.99 2.15 -18.13
C GLN A 140 -4.49 2.01 -17.86
N ALA A 141 -4.06 2.14 -16.59
CA ALA A 141 -2.65 2.12 -16.20
C ALA A 141 -2.08 0.71 -15.95
N ALA A 142 -2.84 -0.17 -15.29
CA ALA A 142 -2.39 -1.50 -14.89
C ALA A 142 -2.63 -2.57 -15.97
N MET A 143 -3.75 -2.48 -16.68
CA MET A 143 -4.19 -3.53 -17.63
C MET A 143 -4.01 -3.13 -19.09
N GLY A 144 -3.61 -1.89 -19.37
CA GLY A 144 -3.44 -1.35 -20.72
C GLY A 144 -4.74 -1.26 -21.54
N ASN A 145 -5.88 -1.59 -20.93
CA ASN A 145 -7.20 -1.61 -21.56
C ASN A 145 -8.14 -0.65 -20.83
N ARG A 146 -8.92 0.12 -21.59
CA ARG A 146 -9.86 1.11 -21.03
C ARG A 146 -11.14 0.50 -20.47
N VAL A 147 -11.42 -0.75 -20.78
CA VAL A 147 -12.69 -1.41 -20.47
C VAL A 147 -12.39 -2.83 -20.04
N TRP A 148 -12.88 -3.21 -18.87
CA TRP A 148 -12.89 -4.60 -18.44
C TRP A 148 -14.12 -5.31 -19.03
N ASP A 149 -13.96 -6.55 -19.46
CA ASP A 149 -15.07 -7.46 -19.71
C ASP A 149 -15.81 -7.78 -18.41
N PHE A 150 -17.15 -7.82 -18.45
CA PHE A 150 -17.97 -8.19 -17.31
C PHE A 150 -17.75 -9.64 -16.87
N SER A 151 -17.26 -10.51 -17.76
CA SER A 151 -16.88 -11.88 -17.40
C SER A 151 -15.75 -11.93 -16.37
N ASP A 152 -14.80 -11.01 -16.44
CA ASP A 152 -13.65 -11.01 -15.55
C ASP A 152 -14.03 -10.50 -14.16
N PHE A 153 -14.97 -9.56 -14.10
CA PHE A 153 -15.59 -9.13 -12.84
C PHE A 153 -16.29 -10.29 -12.15
N GLU A 154 -17.07 -11.08 -12.88
CA GLU A 154 -17.74 -12.26 -12.33
C GLU A 154 -16.73 -13.25 -11.74
N ILE A 155 -15.65 -13.58 -12.47
CA ILE A 155 -14.60 -14.46 -11.98
C ILE A 155 -13.94 -13.89 -10.72
N TYR A 156 -13.59 -12.61 -10.73
CA TYR A 156 -12.94 -11.95 -9.59
C TYR A 156 -13.84 -11.95 -8.34
N PHE A 157 -15.11 -11.54 -8.47
CA PHE A 157 -16.03 -11.48 -7.32
C PHE A 157 -16.41 -12.86 -6.80
N HIS A 158 -16.46 -13.88 -7.66
CA HIS A 158 -16.61 -15.25 -7.19
C HIS A 158 -15.39 -15.73 -6.39
N ALA A 159 -14.18 -15.37 -6.80
CA ALA A 159 -12.96 -15.70 -6.06
C ALA A 159 -12.86 -14.94 -4.72
N HIS A 160 -13.44 -13.75 -4.62
CA HIS A 160 -13.39 -12.88 -3.44
C HIS A 160 -14.75 -12.76 -2.73
N TRP A 161 -15.51 -13.85 -2.71
CA TRP A 161 -16.86 -13.93 -2.16
C TRP A 161 -16.95 -13.61 -0.65
N GLU A 162 -15.83 -13.67 0.08
CA GLU A 162 -15.73 -13.28 1.49
C GLU A 162 -15.89 -11.75 1.66
N THR A 163 -15.42 -10.98 0.69
CA THR A 163 -15.48 -9.51 0.68
C THR A 163 -16.70 -8.99 -0.07
N TRP A 164 -17.10 -9.71 -1.13
CA TRP A 164 -18.07 -9.24 -2.11
C TRP A 164 -19.35 -10.08 -2.13
N ASP A 165 -20.49 -9.42 -2.24
CA ASP A 165 -21.79 -10.01 -2.52
C ASP A 165 -22.17 -9.63 -3.96
N TYR A 166 -21.94 -10.55 -4.90
CA TYR A 166 -22.14 -10.33 -6.33
C TYR A 166 -23.44 -10.98 -6.80
N ASP A 167 -24.31 -10.18 -7.42
CA ASP A 167 -25.54 -10.63 -8.06
C ASP A 167 -25.38 -10.61 -9.58
N ALA A 168 -25.10 -11.78 -10.16
CA ALA A 168 -24.95 -11.97 -11.60
C ALA A 168 -26.21 -11.60 -12.39
N LYS A 169 -27.42 -11.71 -11.80
CA LYS A 169 -28.67 -11.39 -12.52
C LYS A 169 -28.84 -9.89 -12.72
N GLN A 170 -28.40 -9.11 -11.74
CA GLN A 170 -28.52 -7.65 -11.76
C GLN A 170 -27.22 -6.96 -12.20
N ALA A 171 -26.15 -7.72 -12.45
CA ALA A 171 -24.79 -7.20 -12.56
C ALA A 171 -24.49 -6.23 -11.40
N GLY A 172 -24.87 -6.65 -10.19
CA GLY A 172 -24.84 -5.87 -8.97
C GLY A 172 -23.76 -6.33 -8.02
N LEU A 173 -23.19 -5.41 -7.26
CA LEU A 173 -22.14 -5.68 -6.28
C LEU A 173 -22.46 -4.98 -4.98
N ARG A 174 -22.18 -5.63 -3.85
CA ARG A 174 -22.22 -5.03 -2.51
C ARG A 174 -21.02 -5.49 -1.70
N LEU A 175 -20.49 -4.62 -0.85
CA LEU A 175 -19.50 -4.95 0.15
C LEU A 175 -20.18 -5.68 1.31
N ARG A 176 -19.63 -6.84 1.69
CA ARG A 176 -20.08 -7.56 2.89
C ARG A 176 -19.63 -6.83 4.15
N GLY A 177 -20.50 -6.82 5.16
CA GLY A 177 -20.13 -6.37 6.51
C GLY A 177 -19.25 -7.39 7.23
N PRO A 178 -18.54 -7.00 8.30
CA PRO A 178 -17.70 -7.92 9.09
C PRO A 178 -18.46 -9.13 9.64
N GLU A 179 -19.74 -8.95 9.97
CA GLU A 179 -20.65 -10.00 10.48
C GLU A 179 -21.16 -10.94 9.38
N GLU A 180 -21.09 -10.52 8.11
CA GLU A 180 -21.53 -11.29 6.94
C GLU A 180 -20.39 -12.05 6.28
N ALA A 181 -19.15 -11.73 6.67
CA ALA A 181 -17.99 -12.52 6.31
C ALA A 181 -18.19 -13.93 6.89
N PRO A 182 -18.03 -14.99 6.09
CA PRO A 182 -18.17 -16.34 6.59
C PRO A 182 -17.20 -16.50 7.75
N ALA A 183 -17.70 -16.83 8.95
CA ALA A 183 -16.84 -17.26 10.03
C ALA A 183 -15.99 -18.40 9.47
N LEU A 184 -14.69 -18.13 9.23
CA LEU A 184 -13.71 -19.11 8.78
C LEU A 184 -13.92 -20.33 9.67
N ARG A 185 -14.52 -21.37 9.10
CA ARG A 185 -14.81 -22.61 9.83
C ARG A 185 -13.46 -23.17 10.22
N ALA A 186 -13.09 -22.97 11.47
CA ALA A 186 -12.05 -23.74 12.12
C ALA A 186 -12.43 -25.22 11.94
N LYS A 187 -11.71 -25.89 11.04
CA LYS A 187 -11.64 -27.33 10.92
C LYS A 187 -10.19 -27.72 11.09
#